data_AF-A0A918LM20-F1
#
_entry.id   AF-A0A918LM20-F1
#
_cell.length_a   1.000
_cell.length_b   1.000
_cell.length_c   1.000
_cell.angle_alpha   90.00
_cell.angle_beta   90.00
_cell.angle_gamma   90.00
#
_symmetry.space_group_name_H-M   'P 1'
#
loop_
_entity.id
_entity.type
_entity.pdbx_description
1 polymer ?
#
loop_
_entity_poly.entity_id
_entity_poly.type
_entity_poly.pdbx_seq_one_letter_code
_entity_poly.pdbx_strand_id
1 'polypeptide(L)'
;MPATASHGLTAGGGAATDTPLLNTPVLNRTVWRYGEAMSTWDPSALEALVEDATVDAYGEDEQVTGFFTMIEESLSVPFTTTVLGVDVSVVGVDLAEDGCVIARCARGPVRQDIGILDLPLPEPAPEGSQWIEAYRYWAR
;
A
#
# COMPACT_ATOMS: atom_id res chain seq x y z
N MET A 1 14.26 11.87 -83.19
CA MET A 1 14.48 10.51 -82.66
C MET A 1 13.98 10.50 -81.21
N PRO A 2 13.09 9.57 -80.85
CA PRO A 2 12.13 9.65 -79.72
C PRO A 2 12.74 9.00 -78.44
N ALA A 3 12.12 8.84 -77.26
CA ALA A 3 10.72 8.80 -76.85
C ALA A 3 10.57 9.01 -75.33
N THR A 4 9.42 9.58 -74.94
CA THR A 4 8.54 9.25 -73.78
C THR A 4 9.10 8.57 -72.52
N ALA A 5 8.75 9.15 -71.35
CA ALA A 5 7.77 8.52 -70.46
C ALA A 5 7.17 9.55 -69.48
N SER A 6 5.87 9.75 -69.61
CA SER A 6 4.97 10.28 -68.59
C SER A 6 4.66 9.16 -67.59
N HIS A 7 4.50 9.49 -66.31
CA HIS A 7 3.28 9.25 -65.51
C HIS A 7 3.57 9.59 -64.06
N GLY A 8 2.89 10.61 -63.55
CA GLY A 8 2.65 10.73 -62.12
C GLY A 8 1.60 9.73 -61.67
N LEU A 9 1.71 9.27 -60.43
CA LEU A 9 0.55 8.94 -59.61
C LEU A 9 0.88 9.20 -58.15
N THR A 10 -0.04 9.92 -57.52
CA THR A 10 -0.07 10.33 -56.12
C THR A 10 -0.73 9.24 -55.29
N ALA A 11 -0.17 8.95 -54.12
CA ALA A 11 -0.82 8.46 -52.90
C ALA A 11 0.29 8.53 -51.83
N GLY A 12 0.17 9.19 -50.68
CA GLY A 12 -0.97 9.23 -49.76
C GLY A 12 -0.59 8.42 -48.52
N GLY A 13 -0.57 9.07 -47.35
CA GLY A 13 -0.36 8.43 -46.04
C GLY A 13 1.10 8.55 -45.56
N GLY A 14 1.43 9.28 -44.50
CA GLY A 14 0.71 9.43 -43.25
C GLY A 14 1.62 8.87 -42.17
N ALA A 15 2.29 9.77 -41.44
CA ALA A 15 3.08 9.42 -40.27
C ALA A 15 2.17 8.72 -39.25
N ALA A 16 2.53 7.52 -38.85
CA ALA A 16 2.00 6.90 -37.66
C ALA A 16 3.18 6.28 -36.92
N THR A 17 3.67 7.05 -35.96
CA THR A 17 4.53 6.60 -34.86
C THR A 17 3.98 5.30 -34.28
N ASP A 18 4.84 4.29 -34.22
CA ASP A 18 4.62 3.02 -33.54
C ASP A 18 4.35 3.28 -32.06
N THR A 19 3.09 3.55 -31.75
CA THR A 19 2.58 3.80 -30.41
C THR A 19 1.95 2.48 -30.00
N PRO A 20 2.50 1.74 -29.02
CA PRO A 20 1.86 0.54 -28.56
C PRO A 20 0.49 0.95 -27.99
N LEU A 21 -0.55 0.32 -28.54
CA LEU A 21 -1.94 0.58 -28.16
C LEU A 21 -2.12 0.32 -26.67
N LEU A 22 -2.49 1.37 -25.92
CA LEU A 22 -3.00 1.27 -24.56
C LEU A 22 -4.38 0.58 -24.58
N ASN A 23 -4.42 -0.73 -24.73
CA ASN A 23 -5.63 -1.51 -24.44
C ASN A 23 -5.32 -2.99 -24.17
N THR A 24 -4.36 -3.25 -23.28
CA THR A 24 -4.38 -4.52 -22.55
C THR A 24 -5.41 -4.37 -21.43
N PRO A 25 -6.47 -5.20 -21.38
CA PRO A 25 -7.34 -5.22 -20.21
C PRO A 25 -6.48 -5.64 -19.02
N VAL A 26 -6.24 -4.72 -18.09
CA VAL A 26 -5.75 -5.07 -16.76
C VAL A 26 -6.82 -5.97 -16.19
N LEU A 27 -6.55 -7.28 -16.16
CA LEU A 27 -7.41 -8.24 -15.51
C LEU A 27 -7.57 -7.75 -14.07
N ASN A 28 -8.74 -7.20 -13.84
CA ASN A 28 -9.41 -6.85 -12.61
C ASN A 28 -9.38 -8.04 -11.65
N ARG A 29 -8.20 -8.27 -11.08
CA ARG A 29 -7.98 -9.21 -10.01
C ARG A 29 -8.13 -8.44 -8.71
N THR A 30 -9.37 -8.44 -8.22
CA THR A 30 -9.76 -8.24 -6.82
C THR A 30 -9.25 -6.95 -6.15
N VAL A 31 -10.12 -5.94 -6.14
CA VAL A 31 -10.09 -4.94 -5.05
C VAL A 31 -10.45 -5.70 -3.78
N TRP A 32 -9.44 -6.14 -3.03
CA TRP A 32 -9.64 -6.58 -1.67
C TRP A 32 -9.90 -5.31 -0.85
N ARG A 33 -11.02 -5.25 -0.12
CA ARG A 33 -11.05 -4.36 1.04
C ARG A 33 -9.92 -4.83 1.94
N TYR A 34 -8.86 -4.04 2.06
CA TYR A 34 -7.67 -4.41 2.83
C TYR A 34 -7.95 -4.62 4.34
N GLY A 35 -9.17 -4.35 4.81
CA GLY A 35 -9.68 -4.71 6.14
C GLY A 35 -10.53 -5.98 6.22
N GLU A 36 -10.79 -6.68 5.10
CA GLU A 36 -11.70 -7.84 5.03
C GLU A 36 -11.04 -9.10 4.44
N ALA A 37 -9.70 -9.10 4.27
CA ALA A 37 -8.96 -10.35 4.34
C ALA A 37 -8.91 -10.72 5.82
N MET A 38 -9.64 -11.76 6.22
CA MET A 38 -9.63 -12.24 7.61
C MET A 38 -8.18 -12.39 8.06
N SER A 39 -7.83 -11.68 9.14
CA SER A 39 -6.53 -11.81 9.78
C SER A 39 -6.20 -13.28 9.92
N THR A 40 -5.01 -13.70 9.51
CA THR A 40 -4.56 -15.09 9.67
C THR A 40 -4.34 -15.46 11.14
N TRP A 41 -4.58 -14.50 12.05
CA TRP A 41 -4.40 -14.60 13.49
C TRP A 41 -5.68 -15.08 14.16
N ASP A 42 -5.51 -15.95 15.15
CA ASP A 42 -6.61 -16.39 16.02
C ASP A 42 -7.10 -15.21 16.89
N PRO A 43 -8.42 -15.03 17.08
CA PRO A 43 -8.96 -13.94 17.89
C PRO A 43 -8.38 -13.88 19.31
N SER A 44 -8.14 -15.02 19.95
CA SER A 44 -7.58 -15.04 21.31
C SER A 44 -6.12 -14.58 21.35
N ALA A 45 -5.36 -14.84 20.28
CA ALA A 45 -4.01 -14.32 20.15
C ALA A 45 -4.01 -12.79 19.93
N LEU A 46 -4.97 -12.28 19.17
CA LEU A 46 -5.15 -10.84 19.01
C LEU A 46 -5.59 -10.17 20.32
N GLU A 47 -6.52 -10.77 21.06
CA GLU A 47 -6.95 -10.28 22.39
C GLU A 47 -5.78 -10.17 23.36
N ALA A 48 -4.88 -11.15 23.41
CA ALA A 48 -3.68 -11.07 24.24
C ALA A 48 -2.76 -9.91 23.85
N LEU A 49 -2.57 -9.65 22.55
CA LEU A 49 -1.80 -8.49 22.08
C LEU A 49 -2.49 -7.17 22.42
N VAL A 50 -3.82 -7.12 22.37
CA VAL A 50 -4.60 -5.94 22.79
C VAL A 50 -4.41 -5.71 24.29
N GLU A 51 -4.51 -6.74 25.12
CA GLU A 51 -4.27 -6.64 26.57
C GLU A 51 -2.85 -6.10 26.85
N ASP A 52 -1.83 -6.65 26.19
CA ASP A 52 -0.45 -6.20 26.33
C ASP A 52 -0.28 -4.72 25.94
N ALA A 53 -0.87 -4.29 24.82
CA ALA A 53 -0.78 -2.92 24.34
C ALA A 53 -1.56 -1.91 25.20
N THR A 54 -2.53 -2.35 26.00
CA THR A 54 -3.47 -1.45 26.72
C THR A 54 -3.41 -1.58 28.24
N VAL A 55 -2.52 -2.42 28.78
CA VAL A 55 -2.45 -2.75 30.22
C VAL A 55 -2.33 -1.54 31.14
N ASP A 56 -1.60 -0.51 30.72
CA ASP A 56 -1.35 0.71 31.51
C ASP A 56 -2.17 1.92 31.02
N ALA A 57 -3.13 1.71 30.12
CA ALA A 57 -3.91 2.79 29.52
C ALA A 57 -5.21 3.08 30.29
N TYR A 58 -5.44 4.35 30.61
CA TYR A 58 -6.62 4.87 31.31
C TYR A 58 -7.64 5.52 30.35
N GLY A 59 -7.34 5.61 29.06
CA GLY A 59 -8.18 6.23 28.03
C GLY A 59 -7.82 5.77 26.62
N GLU A 60 -8.66 6.11 25.64
CA GLU A 60 -8.48 5.69 24.24
C GLU A 60 -7.19 6.26 23.62
N ASP A 61 -6.83 7.50 23.96
CA ASP A 61 -5.59 8.16 23.53
C ASP A 61 -4.35 7.44 24.06
N GLU A 62 -4.38 6.98 25.31
CA GLU A 62 -3.31 6.17 25.91
C GLU A 62 -3.28 4.76 25.29
N GLN A 63 -4.43 4.17 24.97
CA GLN A 63 -4.50 2.87 24.28
C GLN A 63 -3.88 2.95 22.89
N VAL A 64 -4.21 3.99 22.11
CA VAL A 64 -3.61 4.23 20.78
C VAL A 64 -2.10 4.44 20.90
N THR A 65 -1.64 5.17 21.92
CA THR A 65 -0.22 5.36 22.20
C THR A 65 0.48 4.04 22.56
N GLY A 66 -0.19 3.16 23.31
CA GLY A 66 0.27 1.82 23.61
C GLY A 66 0.45 0.97 22.35
N PHE A 67 -0.55 0.94 21.45
CA PHE A 67 -0.42 0.29 20.15
C PHE A 67 0.70 0.88 19.30
N PHE A 68 0.81 2.21 19.24
CA PHE A 68 1.89 2.87 18.52
C PHE A 68 3.26 2.39 19.00
N THR A 69 3.47 2.35 20.32
CA THR A 69 4.73 1.89 20.93
C THR A 69 5.04 0.45 20.53
N MET A 70 4.07 -0.47 20.65
CA MET A 70 4.29 -1.87 20.30
C MET A 70 4.59 -2.07 18.80
N ILE A 71 3.93 -1.29 17.93
CA ILE A 71 4.18 -1.31 16.48
C ILE A 71 5.56 -0.71 16.16
N GLU A 72 5.92 0.43 16.73
CA GLU A 72 7.21 1.10 16.46
C GLU A 72 8.40 0.23 16.89
N GLU A 73 8.31 -0.40 18.05
CA GLU A 73 9.40 -1.22 18.58
C GLU A 73 9.55 -2.58 17.88
N SER A 74 8.45 -3.15 17.37
CA SER A 74 8.45 -4.50 16.84
C SER A 74 8.47 -4.59 15.32
N LEU A 75 7.89 -3.60 14.62
CA LEU A 75 7.71 -3.67 13.17
C LEU A 75 9.05 -3.54 12.45
N SER A 76 9.44 -4.61 11.76
CA SER A 76 10.64 -4.59 10.93
C SER A 76 10.45 -3.67 9.73
N VAL A 77 11.19 -2.56 9.73
CA VAL A 77 11.28 -1.61 8.61
C VAL A 77 12.75 -1.51 8.11
N PRO A 78 12.97 -1.21 6.81
CA PRO A 78 11.96 -0.97 5.79
C PRO A 78 11.40 -2.25 5.15
N PHE A 79 10.15 -2.20 4.70
CA PHE A 79 9.55 -3.24 3.84
C PHE A 79 8.76 -2.62 2.68
N THR A 80 8.59 -3.37 1.59
CA THR A 80 7.83 -2.90 0.42
C THR A 80 6.41 -3.43 0.47
N THR A 81 5.44 -2.58 0.14
CA THR A 81 4.03 -2.96 -0.04
C THR A 81 3.41 -2.20 -1.21
N THR A 82 2.24 -2.64 -1.67
CA THR A 82 1.53 -2.06 -2.82
C THR A 82 0.28 -1.32 -2.36
N VAL A 83 0.28 0.00 -2.51
CA VAL A 83 -0.85 0.89 -2.17
C VAL A 83 -1.49 1.37 -3.45
N LEU A 84 -2.79 1.07 -3.66
CA LEU A 84 -3.54 1.45 -4.87
C LEU A 84 -2.81 1.06 -6.18
N GLY A 85 -2.12 -0.09 -6.19
CA GLY A 85 -1.36 -0.57 -7.35
C GLY A 85 0.04 0.04 -7.51
N VAL A 86 0.51 0.82 -6.53
CA VAL A 86 1.82 1.46 -6.53
C VAL A 86 2.70 0.88 -5.43
N ASP A 87 3.89 0.40 -5.78
CA ASP A 87 4.88 -0.05 -4.80
C ASP A 87 5.48 1.14 -4.06
N VAL A 88 5.43 1.04 -2.73
CA VAL A 88 5.98 2.00 -1.78
C VAL A 88 6.81 1.25 -0.73
N SER A 89 7.83 1.92 -0.19
CA SER A 89 8.60 1.41 0.94
C SER A 89 8.07 2.02 2.23
N VAL A 90 7.60 1.20 3.17
CA VAL A 90 7.29 1.63 4.53
C VAL A 90 8.61 1.75 5.27
N VAL A 91 8.95 2.96 5.72
CA VAL A 91 10.25 3.26 6.34
C VAL A 91 10.16 3.51 7.84
N GLY A 92 8.95 3.54 8.40
CA GLY A 92 8.68 3.73 9.82
C GLY A 92 7.21 3.98 10.07
N VAL A 93 6.87 4.17 11.34
CA VAL A 93 5.55 4.59 11.81
C VAL A 93 5.69 5.86 12.65
N ASP A 94 4.59 6.60 12.82
CA ASP A 94 4.53 7.77 13.71
C ASP A 94 3.09 7.99 14.19
N LEU A 95 2.89 8.92 15.12
CA LEU A 95 1.60 9.49 15.48
C LEU A 95 1.37 10.79 14.70
N ALA A 96 0.21 10.91 14.06
CA ALA A 96 -0.25 12.16 13.47
C ALA A 96 -0.71 13.14 14.57
N GLU A 97 -0.87 14.42 14.21
CA GLU A 97 -1.30 15.48 15.16
C GLU A 97 -2.68 15.21 15.78
N ASP A 98 -3.52 14.44 15.10
CA ASP A 98 -4.84 14.01 15.57
C ASP A 98 -4.81 12.71 16.40
N GLY A 99 -3.62 12.19 16.68
CA GLY A 99 -3.40 10.98 17.48
C GLY A 99 -3.52 9.69 16.69
N CYS A 100 -3.80 9.72 15.38
CA CYS A 100 -3.88 8.51 14.58
C CYS A 100 -2.48 7.95 14.26
N VAL A 101 -2.31 6.63 14.40
CA VAL A 101 -1.09 5.93 13.98
C VAL A 101 -0.99 5.91 12.45
N ILE A 102 0.15 6.36 11.93
CA ILE A 102 0.44 6.42 10.50
C ILE A 102 1.70 5.63 10.14
N ALA A 103 1.72 5.08 8.93
CA ALA A 103 2.90 4.51 8.30
C ALA A 103 3.54 5.53 7.36
N ARG A 104 4.83 5.80 7.56
CA ARG A 104 5.63 6.68 6.70
C ARG A 104 6.07 5.89 5.47
N CYS A 105 5.51 6.23 4.33
CA CYS A 105 5.79 5.57 3.07
C CYS A 105 6.67 6.45 2.16
N ALA A 106 7.61 5.81 1.47
CA ALA A 106 8.59 6.45 0.61
C ALA A 106 8.58 5.81 -0.79
N ARG A 107 8.58 6.66 -1.82
CA ARG A 107 8.82 6.25 -3.22
C ARG A 107 9.72 7.26 -3.90
N GLY A 108 11.01 6.92 -4.03
CA GLY A 108 12.02 7.86 -4.53
C GLY A 108 12.08 9.12 -3.65
N PRO A 109 11.89 10.33 -4.21
CA PRO A 109 11.87 11.57 -3.43
C PRO A 109 10.53 11.84 -2.71
N VAL A 110 9.47 11.11 -3.06
CA VAL A 110 8.13 11.34 -2.51
C VAL A 110 8.01 10.66 -1.14
N ARG A 111 7.40 11.37 -0.19
CA ARG A 111 7.00 10.86 1.12
C ARG A 111 5.49 11.03 1.26
N GLN A 112 4.83 10.02 1.78
CA GLN A 112 3.39 10.03 2.02
C GLN A 112 3.10 9.24 3.28
N ASP A 113 2.20 9.76 4.10
CA ASP A 113 1.70 9.06 5.28
C ASP A 113 0.40 8.34 4.92
N ILE A 114 0.26 7.12 5.42
CA ILE A 114 -0.91 6.28 5.25
C ILE A 114 -1.37 5.87 6.64
N GLY A 115 -2.66 5.98 6.95
CA GLY A 115 -3.20 5.48 8.21
C GLY A 115 -2.83 4.01 8.38
N ILE A 116 -2.32 3.61 9.55
CA ILE A 116 -1.81 2.24 9.74
C ILE A 116 -2.90 1.18 9.52
N LEU A 117 -4.16 1.52 9.82
CA LEU A 117 -5.31 0.65 9.59
C LEU A 117 -5.53 0.36 8.10
N ASP A 118 -5.21 1.32 7.24
CA ASP A 118 -5.33 1.25 5.79
C ASP A 118 -4.07 0.69 5.10
N LEU A 119 -2.99 0.42 5.83
CA LEU A 119 -1.71 -0.01 5.26
C LEU A 119 -1.77 -1.48 4.77
N PRO A 120 -1.75 -1.77 3.46
CA PRO A 120 -1.66 -3.15 3.00
C PRO A 120 -0.36 -3.79 3.48
N LEU A 121 -0.42 -5.02 4.00
CA LEU A 121 0.76 -5.81 4.35
C LEU A 121 1.14 -6.71 3.18
N PRO A 122 2.45 -6.84 2.84
CA PRO A 122 2.89 -7.76 1.80
C PRO A 122 2.80 -9.22 2.26
N GLU A 123 2.92 -10.15 1.31
CA GLU A 123 3.14 -11.56 1.60
C GLU A 123 4.55 -11.98 1.11
N PRO A 124 5.41 -12.53 1.99
CA PRO A 124 5.20 -12.72 3.44
C PRO A 124 5.15 -11.39 4.21
N ALA A 125 4.39 -11.39 5.32
CA ALA A 125 4.29 -10.22 6.18
C ALA A 125 5.62 -9.94 6.90
N PRO A 126 5.96 -8.66 7.15
CA PRO A 126 7.15 -8.32 7.92
C PRO A 126 7.00 -8.78 9.38
N GLU A 127 8.14 -9.06 10.03
CA GLU A 127 8.18 -9.30 11.47
C GLU A 127 7.60 -8.10 12.23
N GLY A 128 6.83 -8.37 13.29
CA GLY A 128 6.12 -7.35 14.06
C GLY A 128 4.76 -6.94 13.50
N SER A 129 4.36 -7.43 12.31
CA SER A 129 3.06 -7.12 11.71
C SER A 129 1.84 -7.55 12.52
N GLN A 130 2.00 -8.48 13.47
CA GLN A 130 0.93 -8.89 14.39
C GLN A 130 0.39 -7.72 15.23
N TRP A 131 1.21 -6.72 15.52
CA TRP A 131 0.78 -5.53 16.26
C TRP A 131 -0.12 -4.61 15.43
N ILE A 132 0.09 -4.56 14.11
CA ILE A 132 -0.81 -3.87 13.18
C ILE A 132 -2.15 -4.62 13.11
N GLU A 133 -2.12 -5.96 13.08
CA GLU A 133 -3.33 -6.79 13.08
C GLU A 133 -4.11 -6.68 14.40
N ALA A 134 -3.42 -6.63 15.54
CA ALA A 134 -4.04 -6.40 16.84
C ALA A 134 -4.68 -5.01 16.93
N TYR A 135 -4.01 -3.97 16.44
CA TYR A 135 -4.58 -2.62 16.38
C TYR A 135 -5.82 -2.55 15.48
N ARG A 136 -5.78 -3.23 14.33
CA ARG A 136 -6.96 -3.40 13.45
C ARG A 136 -8.10 -4.16 14.11
N TYR A 137 -7.80 -5.10 15.00
CA TYR A 137 -8.82 -5.84 15.73
C TYR A 137 -9.47 -4.97 16.80
N TRP A 138 -8.67 -4.23 17.57
CA TRP A 138 -9.14 -3.32 18.62
C TRP A 138 -9.96 -2.14 18.08
N ALA A 139 -9.57 -1.57 16.93
CA ALA A 139 -10.22 -0.39 16.35
C ALA A 139 -11.56 -0.67 15.61
N ARG A 140 -12.11 -1.89 15.72
CA ARG A 140 -13.35 -2.31 15.03
C ARG A 140 -14.63 -1.93 15.75
#